data_AF-A0A8I1B0M8-F1
#
_entry.id   AF-A0A8I1B0M8-F1
#
_cell.length_a   1.000
_cell.length_b   1.000
_cell.length_c   1.000
_cell.angle_alpha   90.00
_cell.angle_beta   90.00
_cell.angle_gamma   90.00
#
_symmetry.space_group_name_H-M   'P 1'
#
loop_
_entity.id
_entity.type
_entity.pdbx_description
1 polymer ?
#
loop_
_entity_poly.entity_id
_entity_poly.type
_entity_poly.pdbx_seq_one_letter_code
_entity_poly.pdbx_strand_id
1 'polypeptide(L)'
;LIDASLYNSYLGMILPVVGWAFSIFVLTEFMSAIPKELEEAARIDGANEWQIFFHVILPLVKPALGTVVTFGFIMIWDQYLWSTRTA
;
A
#
# COMPACT_ATOMS: atom_id res chain seq x y z
N LEU A 1 10.82 -3.07 -26.08
CA LEU A 1 11.55 -4.06 -25.23
C LEU A 1 10.76 -4.47 -23.97
N ILE A 2 9.58 -3.89 -23.73
CA ILE A 2 8.70 -4.26 -22.60
C ILE A 2 7.50 -5.12 -23.11
N ASP A 3 7.41 -5.31 -24.43
CA ASP A 3 6.14 -5.57 -25.12
C ASP A 3 5.76 -7.06 -25.23
N ALA A 4 6.69 -7.99 -24.99
CA ALA A 4 6.45 -9.43 -25.14
C ALA A 4 6.38 -10.21 -23.82
N SER A 5 6.91 -9.67 -22.71
CA SER A 5 7.03 -10.40 -21.43
C SER A 5 5.84 -10.18 -20.48
N LEU A 6 5.18 -9.02 -20.57
CA LEU A 6 4.01 -8.69 -19.74
C LEU A 6 2.70 -9.20 -20.35
N TYR A 7 2.69 -9.54 -21.64
CA TYR A 7 1.52 -10.06 -22.32
C TYR A 7 1.22 -11.47 -21.81
N ASN A 8 -0.01 -11.70 -21.34
CA ASN A 8 -0.44 -12.96 -20.70
C ASN A 8 0.39 -13.38 -19.47
N SER A 9 0.91 -12.41 -18.71
CA SER A 9 1.66 -12.65 -17.46
C SER A 9 0.89 -12.10 -16.26
N TYR A 10 0.98 -12.79 -15.12
CA TYR A 10 0.41 -12.32 -13.86
C TYR A 10 0.95 -10.94 -13.48
N LEU A 11 2.22 -10.65 -13.76
CA LEU A 11 2.80 -9.33 -13.51
C LEU A 11 2.16 -8.23 -14.38
N GLY A 12 1.80 -8.56 -15.63
CA GLY A 12 1.11 -7.64 -16.53
C GLY A 12 -0.30 -7.27 -16.06
N MET A 13 -0.96 -8.16 -15.31
CA MET A 13 -2.26 -7.89 -14.68
C MET A 13 -2.12 -7.15 -13.34
N ILE A 14 -1.10 -7.46 -12.55
CA ILE A 14 -0.92 -6.88 -11.20
C ILE A 14 -0.46 -5.41 -11.31
N LEU A 15 0.53 -5.12 -12.14
CA LEU A 15 1.20 -3.81 -12.17
C LEU A 15 0.26 -2.61 -12.36
N PRO A 16 -0.73 -2.64 -13.26
CA PRO A 16 -1.66 -1.51 -13.42
C PRO A 16 -2.56 -1.26 -12.20
N VAL A 17 -2.75 -2.27 -11.35
CA VAL A 17 -3.60 -2.21 -10.16
C VAL A 17 -2.81 -1.74 -8.93
N VAL A 18 -1.48 -1.81 -8.98
CA VAL A 18 -0.60 -1.32 -7.91
C VAL A 18 -0.64 0.20 -7.87
N GLY A 19 -0.93 0.78 -6.70
CA GLY A 19 -0.83 2.23 -6.49
C GLY A 19 -2.08 3.02 -6.90
N TRP A 20 -3.27 2.48 -6.66
CA TRP A 20 -4.52 3.23 -6.82
C TRP A 20 -4.66 4.42 -5.85
N ALA A 21 -5.27 5.51 -6.32
CA ALA A 21 -5.33 6.79 -5.60
C ALA A 21 -5.90 6.71 -4.17
N PHE A 22 -6.87 5.82 -3.96
CA PHE A 22 -7.47 5.60 -2.63
C PHE A 22 -6.44 5.12 -1.59
N SER A 23 -5.55 4.21 -1.96
CA SER A 23 -4.50 3.72 -1.04
C SER A 23 -3.56 4.83 -0.62
N ILE A 24 -3.15 5.68 -1.57
CA ILE A 24 -2.26 6.82 -1.32
C ILE A 24 -2.94 7.79 -0.37
N PHE A 25 -4.22 8.11 -0.63
CA PHE A 25 -5.01 8.99 0.23
C PHE A 25 -5.10 8.45 1.67
N VAL A 26 -5.54 7.20 1.86
CA VAL A 26 -5.69 6.61 3.20
C VAL A 26 -4.35 6.57 3.94
N LEU A 27 -3.27 6.14 3.27
CA LEU A 27 -1.95 6.06 3.91
C LEU A 27 -1.39 7.45 4.24
N THR A 28 -1.62 8.45 3.39
CA THR A 28 -1.13 9.81 3.63
C THR A 28 -1.86 10.46 4.81
N GLU A 29 -3.18 10.30 4.90
CA GLU A 29 -3.97 10.78 6.03
C GLU A 29 -3.51 10.11 7.35
N PHE A 30 -3.30 8.80 7.34
CA PHE A 30 -2.78 8.09 8.52
C PHE A 30 -1.37 8.53 8.91
N MET A 31 -0.47 8.66 7.95
CA MET A 31 0.91 9.12 8.20
C MET A 31 0.93 10.54 8.75
N SER A 32 0.06 11.43 8.26
CA SER A 32 -0.04 12.81 8.72
C SER A 32 -0.57 12.93 10.15
N ALA A 33 -1.30 11.91 10.63
CA ALA A 33 -1.76 11.82 12.01
C ALA A 33 -0.69 11.32 13.00
N ILE A 34 0.43 10.77 12.51
CA ILE A 34 1.51 10.27 13.37
C ILE A 34 2.31 11.46 13.94
N PRO A 35 2.49 11.58 15.26
CA PRO A 35 3.30 12.63 15.86
C PRO A 35 4.78 12.51 15.43
N LYS A 36 5.35 13.60 14.92
CA LYS A 36 6.76 13.67 14.49
C LYS A 36 7.75 13.43 15.63
N GLU A 37 7.33 13.70 16.86
CA GLU A 37 8.10 13.49 18.10
C GLU A 37 8.56 12.04 18.26
N LEU A 38 7.81 11.07 17.72
CA LEU A 38 8.18 9.64 17.76
C LEU A 38 9.41 9.34 16.89
N GLU A 39 9.50 9.98 15.71
CA GLU A 39 10.65 9.86 14.82
C GLU A 39 11.87 10.56 15.42
N GLU A 40 11.67 11.74 16.02
CA GLU A 40 12.73 12.50 16.68
C GLU A 40 13.29 11.76 17.89
N ALA A 41 12.42 11.17 18.73
CA ALA A 41 12.84 10.34 19.85
C ALA A 41 13.66 9.13 19.39
N ALA A 42 13.20 8.42 18.36
CA ALA A 42 13.94 7.29 17.80
C ALA A 42 15.30 7.70 17.22
N ARG A 43 15.40 8.90 16.62
CA ARG A 43 16.67 9.45 16.13
C ARG A 43 17.62 9.82 17.26
N ILE A 44 17.10 10.36 18.38
CA ILE A 44 17.88 10.62 19.60
C ILE A 44 18.40 9.30 20.20
N ASP A 45 17.61 8.23 20.15
CA ASP A 45 17.98 6.88 20.58
C ASP A 45 19.00 6.20 19.63
N GLY A 46 19.42 6.88 18.55
CA GLY A 46 20.43 6.40 17.61
C GLY A 46 19.89 5.47 16.53
N ALA A 47 18.57 5.38 16.34
CA ALA A 47 17.99 4.61 15.24
C ALA A 47 18.28 5.27 13.89
N ASN A 48 18.67 4.46 12.90
CA ASN A 48 18.78 4.91 11.51
C ASN A 48 17.40 4.99 10.84
N GLU A 49 17.31 5.68 9.70
CA GLU A 49 16.02 5.92 9.02
C GLU A 49 15.26 4.64 8.64
N TRP A 50 15.96 3.56 8.29
CA TRP A 50 15.32 2.26 8.03
C TRP A 50 14.75 1.64 9.30
N GLN A 51 15.46 1.77 10.43
CA GLN A 51 14.98 1.30 11.72
C GLN A 51 13.75 2.09 12.17
N ILE A 52 13.76 3.42 12.01
CA ILE A 52 12.60 4.29 12.29
C ILE A 52 11.41 3.84 11.44
N PHE A 53 11.61 3.63 10.14
CA PHE A 53 10.55 3.17 9.25
C PHE A 53 9.97 1.82 9.70
N PHE A 54 10.80 0.78 9.87
CA PHE A 54 10.29 -0.57 10.15
C PHE A 54 9.82 -0.80 11.59
N HIS A 55 10.40 -0.11 12.57
CA HIS A 55 10.14 -0.34 13.99
C HIS A 55 9.23 0.71 14.63
N VAL A 56 9.11 1.90 14.05
CA VAL A 56 8.27 2.98 14.59
C VAL A 56 7.10 3.24 13.66
N ILE A 57 7.35 3.64 12.41
CA ILE A 57 6.30 4.09 11.49
C ILE A 57 5.43 2.93 10.99
N LEU A 58 6.05 1.89 10.43
CA LEU A 58 5.34 0.74 9.86
C LEU A 58 4.35 0.08 10.84
N PRO A 59 4.68 -0.20 12.12
CA PRO A 59 3.70 -0.76 13.05
C PRO A 59 2.55 0.19 13.38
N LEU A 60 2.76 1.52 13.37
CA LEU A 60 1.71 2.51 13.56
C LEU A 60 0.77 2.60 12.35
N VAL A 61 1.28 2.35 11.14
CA VAL A 61 0.53 2.39 9.87
C VAL A 61 -0.17 1.06 9.57
N LYS A 62 0.13 -0.04 10.27
CA LYS A 62 -0.55 -1.35 10.14
C LYS A 62 -2.09 -1.29 10.03
N PRO A 63 -2.83 -0.56 10.89
CA PRO A 63 -4.28 -0.45 10.75
C PRO A 63 -4.70 0.15 9.39
N ALA A 64 -3.99 1.18 8.91
CA ALA A 64 -4.23 1.78 7.61
C ALA A 64 -3.98 0.79 6.46
N LEU A 65 -2.90 0.00 6.56
CA LEU A 65 -2.61 -1.06 5.60
C LEU A 65 -3.73 -2.10 5.57
N GLY A 66 -4.28 -2.49 6.73
CA GLY A 66 -5.43 -3.39 6.81
C GLY A 66 -6.65 -2.84 6.05
N THR A 67 -6.94 -1.56 6.20
CA THR A 67 -7.99 -0.86 5.46
C THR A 67 -7.74 -0.92 3.95
N VAL A 68 -6.55 -0.51 3.50
CA VAL A 68 -6.18 -0.50 2.07
C VAL A 68 -6.25 -1.90 1.45
N VAL A 69 -5.76 -2.92 2.14
CA VAL A 69 -5.80 -4.32 1.68
C VAL A 69 -7.24 -4.80 1.57
N THR A 70 -8.09 -4.50 2.56
CA THR A 70 -9.50 -4.91 2.56
C THR A 70 -10.25 -4.29 1.38
N PHE A 71 -10.14 -2.97 1.21
CA PHE A 71 -10.82 -2.28 0.11
C PHE A 71 -10.24 -2.67 -1.26
N GLY A 72 -8.93 -2.85 -1.36
CA GLY A 72 -8.28 -3.33 -2.59
C GLY A 72 -8.74 -4.74 -2.98
N PHE A 73 -8.88 -5.63 -2.01
CA PHE A 73 -9.41 -6.98 -2.23
C PHE A 73 -10.85 -6.93 -2.74
N ILE A 74 -11.72 -6.13 -2.11
CA ILE A 74 -13.11 -5.95 -2.55
C ILE A 74 -13.17 -5.43 -3.99
N MET A 75 -12.33 -4.44 -4.32
CA MET A 75 -12.28 -3.86 -5.67
C MET A 75 -11.92 -4.90 -6.73
N ILE A 76 -10.86 -5.69 -6.51
CA ILE A 76 -10.43 -6.73 -7.45
C ILE A 76 -11.50 -7.83 -7.57
N TRP A 77 -12.09 -8.22 -6.45
CA TRP A 77 -13.15 -9.22 -6.42
C TRP A 77 -14.39 -8.77 -7.19
N ASP A 78 -14.80 -7.50 -7.03
CA ASP A 78 -15.92 -6.93 -7.76
C ASP A 78 -15.66 -6.88 -9.27
N GLN A 79 -14.44 -6.50 -9.69
CA GLN A 79 -14.06 -6.53 -11.11
C GLN A 79 -14.15 -7.94 -11.72
N TYR A 80 -13.69 -8.95 -11.00
CA TYR A 80 -13.81 -10.34 -11.43
C TYR A 80 -15.28 -10.78 -11.58
N LEU A 81 -16.12 -10.44 -10.60
CA LEU A 81 -17.55 -10.76 -10.64
C LEU A 81 -18.26 -10.04 -11.78
N TRP A 82 -17.97 -8.76 -12.01
CA TRP A 82 -18.50 -8.01 -13.15
C TRP A 82 -18.08 -8.64 -14.47
N SER A 83 -16.79 -8.93 -14.66
CA SER A 83 -16.27 -9.56 -15.87
C SER A 83 -16.95 -10.91 -16.17
N THR A 84 -17.32 -11.67 -15.15
CA THR A 84 -17.97 -12.97 -15.32
C THR A 84 -19.48 -12.85 -15.56
N ARG A 85 -20.13 -11.80 -15.05
CA ARG A 85 -21.57 -11.56 -15.25
C ARG A 85 -21.90 -10.94 -16.61
N THR A 86 -20.96 -10.21 -17.20
CA THR A 86 -21.14 -9.55 -18.50
C THR A 86 -20.46 -10.28 -19.67
N ALA A 87 -19.94 -11.49 -19.44
CA ALA A 87 -19.40 -12.40 -20.46
C ALA A 87 -20.40 -13.51 -20.78
#